data_AF-B1I0W3-F1
#
_entry.id   AF-B1I0W3-F1
#
_cell.length_a   1.000
_cell.length_b   1.000
_cell.length_c   1.000
_cell.angle_alpha   90.00
_cell.angle_beta   90.00
_cell.angle_gamma   90.00
#
_symmetry.space_group_name_H-M   'P 1'
#
loop_
_entity.id
_entity.type
_entity.pdbx_description
1 polymer ?
#
loop_
_entity_poly.entity_id
_entity_poly.type
_entity_poly.pdbx_seq_one_letter_code
_entity_poly.pdbx_strand_id
1 'polypeptide(L)'
;MLVQTLHKDGYKITLIAKTLDLNRTYCYSLLLDKPQKERPDKDAEVKQAIIRICIQFPTYGYRRVTAVLRNRLGRSINRKKVQRIMQEEGLTVPVKERVAKRTKESGRIPVIRSNEHFQVDMTKVWCGADGWGYLFAVIDA
;
A
#
# COMPACT_ATOMS: atom_id res chain seq x y z
N MET A 1 28.77 9.42 18.65
CA MET A 1 28.22 8.49 19.67
C MET A 1 28.81 8.82 21.03
N LEU A 2 28.00 8.83 22.11
CA LEU A 2 28.36 9.28 23.47
C LEU A 2 29.66 8.65 24.03
N VAL A 3 29.94 7.38 23.72
CA VAL A 3 31.18 6.68 24.14
C VAL A 3 32.44 7.28 23.50
N GLN A 4 32.35 7.66 22.22
CA GLN A 4 33.49 8.24 21.48
C GLN A 4 33.80 9.67 21.97
N THR A 5 32.77 10.45 22.32
CA THR A 5 32.95 11.80 22.88
C THR A 5 33.61 11.74 24.26
N LEU A 6 33.09 10.90 25.17
CA LEU A 6 33.67 10.74 26.51
C LEU A 6 35.11 10.19 26.48
N HIS A 7 35.42 9.33 25.51
CA HIS A 7 36.78 8.85 25.34
C HIS A 7 37.73 9.95 24.83
N LYS A 8 37.26 10.80 23.90
CA LYS A 8 38.02 11.99 23.43
C LYS A 8 38.23 13.03 24.52
N ASP A 9 37.26 13.17 25.43
CA ASP A 9 37.34 14.04 26.61
C ASP A 9 38.30 13.50 27.69
N GLY A 10 38.96 12.36 27.44
CA GLY A 10 40.01 11.81 28.30
C GLY A 10 39.53 10.86 29.40
N TYR A 11 38.24 10.52 29.44
CA TYR A 11 37.73 9.58 30.44
C TYR A 11 38.18 8.14 30.15
N LYS A 12 38.57 7.41 31.20
CA LYS A 12 38.96 6.00 31.11
C LYS A 12 37.77 5.14 30.66
N ILE A 13 38.00 4.22 29.72
CA ILE A 13 36.96 3.31 29.18
C ILE A 13 36.29 2.49 30.27
N THR A 14 37.03 2.13 31.32
CA THR A 14 36.48 1.41 32.49
C THR A 14 35.43 2.22 33.23
N LEU A 15 35.60 3.54 33.34
CA LEU A 15 34.65 4.45 33.94
C LEU A 15 33.42 4.59 33.03
N ILE A 16 33.65 4.86 31.74
CA ILE A 16 32.60 5.00 30.73
C ILE A 16 31.71 3.77 30.67
N ALA A 17 32.30 2.57 30.63
CA ALA A 17 31.58 1.30 30.60
C ALA A 17 30.74 1.09 31.86
N LYS A 18 31.27 1.46 33.04
CA LYS A 18 30.57 1.33 34.32
C LYS A 18 29.43 2.36 34.47
N THR A 19 29.62 3.59 34.01
CA THR A 19 28.60 4.66 34.11
C THR A 19 27.46 4.46 33.12
N LEU A 20 27.75 3.92 31.93
CA LEU A 20 26.76 3.67 30.89
C LEU A 20 26.14 2.27 30.96
N ASP A 21 26.55 1.46 31.94
CA ASP A 21 26.17 0.05 32.09
C ASP A 21 26.34 -0.76 30.79
N LEU A 22 27.51 -0.58 30.15
CA LEU A 22 27.89 -1.24 28.90
C LEU A 22 29.02 -2.24 29.13
N ASN A 23 29.01 -3.32 28.36
CA ASN A 23 30.15 -4.22 28.31
C ASN A 23 31.39 -3.49 27.76
N ARG A 24 32.53 -3.61 28.44
CA ARG A 24 33.82 -3.03 28.00
C ARG A 24 34.18 -3.41 26.57
N THR A 25 33.91 -4.66 26.18
CA THR A 25 34.16 -5.14 24.81
C THR A 25 33.32 -4.37 23.78
N TYR A 26 32.08 -4.05 24.12
CA TYR A 26 31.21 -3.24 23.28
C TYR A 26 31.72 -1.80 23.20
N CYS A 27 32.16 -1.19 24.30
CA CYS A 27 32.80 0.14 24.28
C CYS A 27 34.02 0.17 23.34
N TYR A 28 34.93 -0.81 23.42
CA TYR A 28 36.05 -0.91 22.48
C TYR A 28 35.57 -1.08 21.04
N SER A 29 34.51 -1.86 20.80
CA SER A 29 33.95 -2.04 19.46
C SER A 29 33.37 -0.76 18.85
N LEU A 30 32.93 0.19 19.68
CA LEU A 30 32.41 1.50 19.25
C LEU A 30 33.52 2.53 19.04
N LEU A 31 34.68 2.32 19.67
CA LEU A 31 35.89 3.13 19.47
C LEU A 31 36.68 2.69 18.24
N LEU A 32 36.54 1.43 17.83
CA LEU A 32 37.00 0.96 16.54
C LEU A 32 36.13 1.59 15.45
N ASP A 33 36.74 2.37 14.55
CA ASP A 33 36.13 2.76 13.27
C ASP A 33 35.97 1.50 12.43
N LYS A 34 34.90 0.75 12.69
CA LYS A 34 34.51 -0.35 11.82
C LYS A 34 33.94 0.29 10.56
N PRO A 35 34.57 0.11 9.38
CA PRO A 35 33.91 0.50 8.14
C PRO A 35 32.58 -0.25 8.11
N GLN A 36 31.47 0.48 8.03
CA GLN A 36 30.21 -0.15 7.67
C GLN A 36 30.46 -0.81 6.32
N LYS A 37 30.54 -2.15 6.31
CA LYS A 37 30.54 -2.90 5.07
C LYS A 37 29.22 -2.59 4.39
N GLU A 38 29.24 -1.67 3.43
CA GLU A 38 28.15 -1.48 2.49
C GLU A 38 27.90 -2.84 1.85
N ARG A 39 26.82 -3.49 2.29
CA ARG A 39 26.41 -4.73 1.66
C ARG A 39 25.83 -4.32 0.32
N PRO A 40 26.36 -4.83 -0.81
CA PRO A 40 25.79 -4.51 -2.11
C PRO A 40 24.30 -4.90 -2.09
N ASP A 41 23.43 -3.99 -2.54
CA ASP A 41 22.01 -4.24 -2.66
C ASP A 41 21.80 -5.38 -3.67
N LYS A 42 21.55 -6.59 -3.13
CA LYS A 42 21.33 -7.80 -3.93
C LYS A 42 20.13 -7.67 -4.86
N ASP A 43 19.23 -6.73 -4.58
CA ASP A 43 18.02 -6.50 -5.34
C ASP A 43 18.15 -5.32 -6.32
N ALA A 44 19.32 -4.67 -6.44
CA ALA A 44 19.51 -3.49 -7.29
C ALA A 44 19.09 -3.73 -8.76
N GLU A 45 19.53 -4.83 -9.36
CA GLU A 45 19.17 -5.21 -10.73
C GLU A 45 17.65 -5.36 -10.89
N VAL A 46 17.01 -6.06 -9.95
CA VAL A 46 15.57 -6.34 -9.97
C VAL A 46 14.77 -5.06 -9.76
N LYS A 47 15.21 -4.20 -8.84
CA LYS A 47 14.62 -2.90 -8.55
C LYS A 47 14.63 -2.02 -9.78
N GLN A 48 15.77 -1.90 -10.46
CA GLN A 48 15.91 -1.09 -11.66
C GLN A 48 15.04 -1.60 -12.82
N ALA A 49 14.92 -2.92 -12.96
CA ALA A 49 14.02 -3.54 -13.93
C ALA A 49 12.54 -3.28 -13.61
N ILE A 50 12.14 -3.35 -12.34
CA ILE A 50 10.78 -3.01 -11.88
C ILE A 50 10.46 -1.54 -12.21
N ILE A 51 11.35 -0.61 -11.88
CA ILE A 51 11.18 0.83 -12.15
C ILE A 51 10.97 1.06 -13.65
N ARG A 52 11.79 0.45 -14.53
CA ARG A 52 11.63 0.56 -15.99
C ARG A 52 10.26 0.04 -16.47
N ILE A 53 9.78 -1.07 -15.90
CA ILE A 53 8.46 -1.62 -16.25
C ILE A 53 7.35 -0.67 -15.80
N CYS A 54 7.45 -0.10 -14.59
CA CYS A 54 6.46 0.84 -14.07
C CYS A 54 6.43 2.17 -14.84
N ILE A 55 7.58 2.66 -15.31
CA ILE A 55 7.65 3.84 -16.20
C ILE A 55 6.93 3.55 -17.53
N GLN A 56 7.17 2.37 -18.11
CA GLN A 56 6.54 1.98 -19.38
C GLN A 56 5.05 1.67 -19.22
N PHE A 57 4.63 1.09 -18.09
CA PHE A 57 3.27 0.67 -17.82
C PHE A 57 2.80 1.13 -16.43
N PRO A 58 2.40 2.41 -16.26
CA PRO A 58 2.08 3.00 -14.96
C PRO A 58 0.90 2.34 -14.22
N THR A 59 -0.02 1.69 -14.95
CA THR A 59 -1.20 1.04 -14.38
C THR A 59 -0.96 -0.41 -13.93
N TYR A 60 0.26 -0.93 -14.13
CA TYR A 60 0.57 -2.32 -13.82
C TYR A 60 0.79 -2.50 -12.32
N GLY A 61 -0.10 -3.25 -11.68
CA GLY A 61 0.15 -3.75 -10.32
C GLY A 61 1.22 -4.85 -10.31
N TYR A 62 1.71 -5.17 -9.12
CA TYR A 62 2.81 -6.12 -8.89
C TYR A 62 2.64 -7.49 -9.57
N ARG A 63 1.39 -7.96 -9.77
CA ARG A 63 1.11 -9.20 -10.49
C ARG A 63 1.53 -9.14 -11.96
N ARG A 64 1.19 -8.06 -12.67
CA ARG A 64 1.56 -7.87 -14.08
C ARG A 64 3.04 -7.56 -14.21
N VAL A 65 3.58 -6.73 -13.32
CA VAL A 65 5.02 -6.45 -13.25
C VAL A 65 5.81 -7.76 -13.08
N THR A 66 5.39 -8.64 -12.18
CA THR A 66 6.05 -9.95 -11.98
C THR A 66 6.06 -10.80 -13.24
N ALA A 67 4.96 -10.82 -14.01
CA ALA A 67 4.88 -11.58 -15.25
C ALA A 67 5.83 -11.04 -16.32
N VAL A 68 5.83 -9.72 -16.54
CA VAL A 68 6.76 -9.06 -17.48
C VAL A 68 8.21 -9.26 -17.06
N LEU A 69 8.49 -9.14 -15.77
CA LEU A 69 9.83 -9.28 -15.22
C LEU A 69 10.38 -10.70 -15.39
N ARG A 70 9.55 -11.74 -15.17
CA ARG A 70 9.92 -13.14 -15.41
C ARG A 70 10.18 -13.43 -16.88
N ASN A 71 9.35 -12.87 -17.77
CA ASN A 71 9.54 -13.01 -19.21
C ASN A 71 10.86 -12.36 -19.66
N ARG A 72 11.12 -11.11 -19.24
CA ARG A 72 12.34 -10.37 -19.62
C ARG A 72 13.64 -10.96 -19.06
N LEU A 73 13.63 -11.43 -17.81
CA LEU A 73 14.84 -11.93 -17.15
C LEU A 73 15.03 -13.44 -17.27
N GLY A 74 14.08 -14.17 -17.87
CA GLY A 74 14.16 -15.61 -18.07
C GLY A 74 14.27 -16.44 -16.78
N ARG A 75 13.98 -15.86 -15.61
CA ARG A 75 14.11 -16.53 -14.30
C ARG A 75 12.89 -16.34 -13.41
N SER A 76 12.65 -17.30 -12.53
CA SER A 76 11.58 -17.21 -11.55
C SER A 76 11.91 -16.16 -10.48
N ILE A 77 11.09 -15.13 -10.40
CA ILE A 77 11.18 -14.10 -9.35
C ILE A 77 9.95 -14.23 -8.46
N ASN A 78 10.18 -14.23 -7.14
CA ASN A 78 9.10 -14.33 -6.17
C ASN A 78 8.22 -13.07 -6.24
N ARG A 79 6.91 -13.27 -6.39
CA ARG A 79 5.92 -12.19 -6.43
C ARG A 79 5.94 -11.32 -5.17
N LYS A 80 6.22 -11.90 -4.00
CA LYS A 80 6.35 -11.16 -2.72
C LYS A 80 7.53 -10.18 -2.75
N LYS A 81 8.63 -10.56 -3.40
CA LYS A 81 9.80 -9.68 -3.57
C LYS A 81 9.45 -8.47 -4.44
N VAL A 82 8.78 -8.69 -5.57
CA VAL A 82 8.33 -7.60 -6.46
C VAL A 82 7.40 -6.65 -5.71
N GLN A 83 6.43 -7.19 -4.97
CA GLN A 83 5.51 -6.38 -4.17
C GLN A 83 6.24 -5.54 -3.11
N ARG A 84 7.18 -6.13 -2.36
CA ARG A 84 7.98 -5.41 -1.37
C ARG A 84 8.75 -4.25 -2.01
N ILE A 85 9.48 -4.52 -3.09
CA ILE A 85 10.25 -3.49 -3.79
C ILE A 85 9.33 -2.37 -4.32
N MET A 86 8.19 -2.72 -4.91
CA MET A 86 7.23 -1.70 -5.36
C MET A 86 6.64 -0.85 -4.23
N GLN A 87 6.54 -1.39 -3.01
CA GLN A 87 6.10 -0.64 -1.83
C GLN A 87 7.21 0.27 -1.31
N GLU A 88 8.43 -0.24 -1.18
CA GLU A 88 9.61 0.53 -0.76
C GLU A 88 9.92 1.70 -1.70
N GLU A 89 9.72 1.52 -3.00
CA GLU A 89 9.95 2.53 -4.03
C GLU A 89 8.73 3.43 -4.32
N GLY A 90 7.63 3.27 -3.59
CA GLY A 90 6.41 4.08 -3.80
C GLY A 90 5.72 3.88 -5.16
N LEU A 91 5.98 2.76 -5.84
CA LEU A 91 5.44 2.43 -7.17
C LEU A 91 4.03 1.83 -7.14
N THR A 92 3.43 1.72 -5.95
CA THR A 92 2.09 1.15 -5.80
C THR A 92 1.03 2.25 -5.94
N VAL A 93 0.08 2.04 -6.84
CA VAL A 93 -1.04 2.99 -7.01
C VAL A 93 -1.89 3.01 -5.74
N PRO A 94 -2.12 4.17 -5.10
CA PRO A 94 -2.99 4.26 -3.94
C PRO A 94 -4.42 3.89 -4.32
N VAL A 95 -5.05 3.05 -3.49
CA VAL A 95 -6.47 2.73 -3.66
C VAL A 95 -7.27 3.96 -3.28
N LYS A 96 -7.93 4.58 -4.26
CA LYS A 96 -8.85 5.70 -4.00
C LYS A 96 -10.11 5.13 -3.36
N GLU A 97 -10.33 5.40 -2.07
CA GLU A 97 -11.59 5.08 -1.42
C GLU A 97 -12.72 5.87 -2.08
N ARG A 98 -13.60 5.17 -2.80
CA ARG A 98 -14.81 5.75 -3.38
C ARG A 98 -15.93 5.66 -2.36
N VAL A 99 -15.86 6.49 -1.33
CA VAL A 99 -16.97 6.61 -0.38
C VAL A 99 -18.06 7.47 -1.02
N ALA A 100 -19.22 6.89 -1.29
CA ALA A 100 -20.39 7.65 -1.69
C ALA A 100 -20.80 8.56 -0.53
N LYS A 101 -20.51 9.86 -0.64
CA LYS A 101 -20.85 10.88 0.38
C LYS A 101 -22.33 11.27 0.35
N ARG A 102 -23.23 10.34 0.08
CA ARG A 102 -24.67 10.64 0.11
C ARG A 102 -25.20 10.34 1.51
N THR A 103 -25.45 11.38 2.29
CA THR A 103 -26.27 11.26 3.49
C THR A 103 -27.66 10.80 3.05
N LYS A 104 -28.13 9.67 3.59
CA LYS A 104 -29.51 9.24 3.38
C LYS A 104 -30.40 10.14 4.25
N GLU A 105 -31.14 11.03 3.63
CA GLU A 105 -32.23 11.72 4.32
C GLU A 105 -33.39 10.73 4.46
N SER A 106 -33.69 10.34 5.69
CA SER A 106 -34.87 9.54 6.02
C SER A 106 -35.96 10.47 6.54
N GLY A 107 -37.11 10.47 5.89
CA GLY A 107 -38.28 11.25 6.31
C GLY A 107 -39.56 10.61 5.77
N ARG A 108 -40.68 10.84 6.47
CA ARG A 108 -42.00 10.48 5.95
C ARG A 108 -42.53 11.66 5.16
N ILE A 109 -42.96 11.42 3.92
CA ILE A 109 -43.65 12.44 3.13
C ILE A 109 -45.06 12.55 3.73
N PRO A 110 -45.50 13.75 4.15
CA PRO A 110 -46.84 13.92 4.70
C PRO A 110 -47.87 13.81 3.57
N VAL A 111 -48.77 12.83 3.69
CA VAL A 111 -49.85 12.54 2.72
C VAL A 111 -51.18 12.57 3.48
N ILE A 112 -52.18 13.30 2.98
CA ILE A 112 -53.44 13.55 3.69
C ILE A 112 -54.56 12.66 3.13
N ARG A 113 -54.55 12.38 1.82
CA ARG A 113 -55.53 11.52 1.13
C ARG A 113 -54.86 10.68 0.03
N SER A 114 -55.58 9.67 -0.44
CA SER A 114 -55.16 8.84 -1.58
C SER A 114 -55.03 9.69 -2.86
N ASN A 115 -54.11 9.28 -3.74
CA ASN A 115 -53.72 9.95 -4.99
C ASN A 115 -53.01 11.30 -4.82
N GLU A 116 -52.27 11.48 -3.72
CA GLU A 116 -51.43 12.66 -3.50
C GLU A 116 -49.94 12.39 -3.63
N HIS A 117 -49.51 11.16 -3.35
CA HIS A 117 -48.10 10.79 -3.42
C HIS A 117 -47.94 9.44 -4.10
N PHE A 118 -47.32 9.46 -5.28
CA PHE A 118 -47.01 8.24 -6.02
C PHE A 118 -45.51 7.98 -5.98
N GLN A 119 -45.15 6.74 -5.65
CA GLN A 119 -43.81 6.22 -5.80
C GLN A 119 -43.73 5.44 -7.11
N VAL A 120 -42.69 5.74 -7.88
CA VAL A 120 -42.43 5.08 -9.16
C VAL A 120 -41.12 4.32 -9.06
N ASP A 121 -41.16 3.04 -9.37
CA ASP A 121 -39.95 2.23 -9.55
C ASP A 121 -39.95 1.59 -10.94
N MET A 122 -38.78 1.60 -11.57
CA MET A 122 -38.58 0.99 -12.88
C MET A 122 -37.73 -0.27 -12.70
N THR A 123 -38.32 -1.40 -13.05
CA THR A 123 -37.60 -2.68 -13.12
C THR A 123 -37.63 -3.23 -14.55
N LYS A 124 -36.84 -4.27 -14.79
CA LYS A 124 -36.90 -5.03 -16.04
C LYS A 124 -37.36 -6.45 -15.75
N VAL A 125 -38.26 -6.94 -16.59
CA VAL A 125 -38.83 -8.28 -16.49
C VAL A 125 -38.49 -9.06 -17.74
N TRP A 126 -38.23 -10.35 -17.59
CA TRP A 126 -37.98 -11.23 -18.72
C TRP A 126 -39.32 -11.69 -19.31
N CYS A 127 -39.55 -11.37 -20.58
CA CYS A 127 -40.79 -11.63 -21.30
C CYS A 127 -40.71 -12.87 -22.21
N GLY A 128 -39.75 -13.77 -21.98
CA GLY A 128 -39.61 -14.98 -22.79
C GLY A 128 -39.08 -14.68 -24.19
N ALA A 129 -39.84 -15.00 -25.23
CA ALA A 129 -39.43 -14.84 -26.63
C ALA A 129 -39.21 -13.37 -27.02
N ASP A 130 -39.92 -12.45 -26.35
CA ASP A 130 -39.83 -11.00 -26.60
C ASP A 130 -38.63 -10.33 -25.89
N GLY A 131 -37.85 -11.09 -25.12
CA GLY A 131 -36.66 -10.59 -24.43
C GLY A 131 -36.95 -9.80 -23.16
N TRP A 132 -36.12 -8.81 -22.84
CA TRP A 132 -36.29 -7.97 -21.65
C TRP A 132 -37.28 -6.83 -21.92
N GLY A 133 -38.35 -6.76 -21.12
CA GLY A 133 -39.26 -5.61 -21.06
C GLY A 133 -38.98 -4.71 -19.87
N TYR A 134 -39.33 -3.43 -19.99
CA TYR A 134 -39.30 -2.47 -18.88
C TYR A 134 -40.68 -2.41 -18.22
N LEU A 135 -40.71 -2.56 -16.90
CA LEU A 135 -41.90 -2.43 -16.07
C LEU A 135 -41.76 -1.17 -15.22
N PHE A 136 -42.72 -0.27 -15.34
CA PHE A 136 -42.86 0.90 -14.50
C PHE A 136 -44.00 0.66 -13.50
N ALA A 137 -43.66 0.44 -12.24
CA ALA A 137 -44.64 0.33 -11.17
C ALA A 137 -44.94 1.74 -10.65
N VAL A 138 -46.21 2.14 -10.65
CA VAL A 138 -46.69 3.40 -10.06
C VAL A 138 -47.62 3.03 -8.92
N ILE A 139 -47.21 3.38 -7.70
CA ILE A 139 -47.92 2.97 -6.47
C ILE A 139 -48.27 4.23 -5.68
N ASP A 140 -49.53 4.35 -5.25
CA ASP A 140 -49.98 5.36 -4.29
C ASP A 140 -49.42 5.00 -2.90
N ALA A 141 -48.69 5.93 -2.27
CA ALA A 141 -47.77 5.66 -1.16
C ALA A 141 -48.12 6.38 0.15
#